data_AF-E0VG60-F1
#
_entry.id   AF-E0VG60-F1
#
_cell.length_a   1.000
_cell.length_b   1.000
_cell.length_c   1.000
_cell.angle_alpha   90.00
_cell.angle_beta   90.00
_cell.angle_gamma   90.00
#
_symmetry.space_group_name_H-M   'P 1'
#
loop_
_entity.id
_entity.type
_entity.pdbx_description
1 polymer ?
#
loop_
_entity_poly.entity_id
_entity_poly.type
_entity_poly.pdbx_seq_one_letter_code
_entity_poly.pdbx_strand_id
1 'polypeptide(L)' 'MRFLCSNDQPNFNLYESPEGVLKYSDGELASKVRACNPAFDYVPPELVTLFISNVGGHSPSYIYRLISELYHPDDN' A
#
# COMPACT_ATOMS: atom_id res chain seq x y z
N MET A 1 3.08 13.84 14.35
CA MET A 1 2.45 12.87 13.44
C MET A 1 3.44 12.60 12.31
N ARG A 2 4.13 11.45 12.32
CA ARG A 2 5.09 11.09 11.27
C ARG A 2 4.27 10.52 10.11
N PHE A 3 4.22 11.22 8.99
CA PHE A 3 3.58 10.70 7.79
C PHE A 3 4.37 9.49 7.29
N LEU A 4 3.72 8.33 7.22
CA LEU A 4 4.26 7.07 6.70
C LEU A 4 4.31 7.17 5.16
N CYS A 5 5.15 8.06 4.63
CA CYS A 5 5.21 8.42 3.21
C CYS A 5 6.50 7.95 2.51
N SER A 6 7.17 6.92 3.03
CA SER A 6 8.43 6.45 2.45
C SER A 6 8.31 5.00 1.98
N ASN A 7 8.66 4.77 0.71
CA ASN A 7 9.02 3.46 0.14
C ASN A 7 10.11 2.72 0.96
N ASP A 8 10.75 3.40 1.91
CA ASP A 8 11.74 2.86 2.84
C ASP A 8 11.16 2.05 4.00
N GLN A 9 9.83 1.85 4.07
CA GLN A 9 9.25 0.89 4.99
C GLN A 9 9.25 -0.51 4.35
N PRO A 10 10.12 -1.43 4.82
CA PRO A 10 10.32 -2.72 4.14
C PRO A 10 9.06 -3.60 4.10
N ASN A 11 8.05 -3.29 4.92
CA ASN A 11 6.82 -4.07 5.08
C ASN A 11 5.55 -3.32 4.63
N PHE A 12 5.67 -2.20 3.91
CA PHE A 12 4.47 -1.53 3.37
C PHE A 12 3.79 -2.39 2.30
N ASN A 13 4.59 -2.97 1.40
CA ASN A 13 4.10 -3.86 0.37
C ASN A 13 4.02 -5.29 0.87
N LEU A 14 2.93 -5.97 0.50
CA LEU A 14 2.80 -7.41 0.63
C LEU A 14 3.45 -8.06 -0.59
N TYR A 15 4.47 -8.90 -0.39
CA TYR A 15 5.05 -9.68 -1.47
C TYR A 15 4.40 -11.06 -1.54
N GLU A 16 3.84 -11.39 -2.69
CA GLU A 16 3.29 -12.70 -3.00
C GLU A 16 4.37 -13.67 -3.51
N SER A 17 3.95 -14.92 -3.75
CA SER A 17 4.82 -15.92 -4.36
C SER A 17 5.42 -15.40 -5.67
N PRO A 18 6.75 -15.53 -5.87
CA PRO A 18 7.40 -15.21 -7.13
C PRO A 18 6.86 -15.99 -8.33
N GLU A 19 6.13 -17.09 -8.11
CA GLU A 19 5.56 -17.92 -9.18
C GLU A 19 4.61 -17.14 -10.10
N GLY A 20 3.94 -16.11 -9.57
CA GLY A 20 3.08 -15.23 -10.38
C GLY A 20 3.82 -14.39 -11.42
N VAL A 21 5.13 -14.20 -11.25
CA VAL A 21 5.98 -13.39 -12.15
C VAL A 21 7.10 -14.21 -12.82
N LEU A 22 7.52 -15.33 -12.21
CA LEU A 22 8.58 -16.19 -12.71
C LEU A 22 8.26 -17.66 -12.43
N LYS A 23 8.10 -18.45 -13.49
CA LYS A 23 7.79 -19.88 -13.37
C LYS A 23 8.98 -20.64 -12.82
N TYR A 24 8.69 -21.66 -12.01
CA TYR A 24 9.71 -22.57 -11.50
C TYR A 24 10.41 -23.38 -12.62
N SER A 25 9.73 -23.64 -13.74
CA SER A 25 10.30 -24.32 -14.91
C SER A 25 11.50 -23.59 -15.52
N ASP A 26 11.58 -22.28 -15.32
CA ASP A 26 12.60 -21.41 -15.90
C ASP A 26 13.84 -21.37 -14.99
N GLY A 27 14.32 -22.54 -14.57
CA GLY A 27 15.31 -22.70 -13.49
C GLY A 27 16.65 -21.98 -13.71
N GLU A 28 17.08 -21.83 -14.98
CA GLU A 28 18.27 -21.04 -15.29
C GLU A 28 18.06 -19.55 -14.98
N LEU A 29 16.87 -19.02 -15.27
CA LEU A 29 16.55 -17.62 -14.98
C LEU A 29 16.25 -17.42 -13.50
N ALA A 30 15.50 -18.33 -12.88
CA ALA A 30 15.15 -18.31 -11.46
C ALA A 30 16.37 -18.32 -10.52
N SER A 31 17.49 -18.92 -10.94
CA SER A 31 18.73 -18.89 -10.16
C SER A 31 19.56 -17.60 -10.32
N LYS A 32 19.29 -16.79 -11.36
CA LYS A 32 20.10 -15.62 -11.72
C LYS A 32 19.42 -14.29 -11.38
N VAL A 33 18.12 -14.29 -11.06
CA VAL A 33 17.35 -13.05 -10.84
C VAL A 33 16.59 -13.09 -9.51
N ARG A 34 16.40 -11.92 -8.90
CA ARG A 34 15.48 -11.76 -7.77
C ARG A 34 14.10 -11.37 -8.29
N ALA A 35 13.19 -12.32 -8.36
CA ALA A 35 11.80 -12.07 -8.70
C ALA A 35 11.07 -11.38 -7.53
N CYS A 36 10.43 -10.24 -7.80
CA CYS A 36 9.63 -9.49 -6.84
C CYS A 36 8.18 -9.48 -7.33
N ASN A 37 7.23 -9.88 -6.48
CA ASN A 37 5.80 -9.87 -6.80
C ASN A 37 5.01 -9.07 -5.74
N PRO A 38 5.06 -7.73 -5.76
CA PRO A 38 4.29 -6.91 -4.83
C PRO A 38 2.80 -6.93 -5.21
N ALA A 39 1.92 -7.23 -4.24
CA ALA A 39 0.47 -7.23 -4.44
C ALA A 39 -0.14 -5.82 -4.42
N PHE A 40 0.52 -4.87 -3.77
CA PHE A 40 0.03 -3.50 -3.58
C PHE A 40 1.10 -2.49 -3.99
N ASP A 41 0.65 -1.25 -4.22
CA ASP A 41 1.49 -0.09 -4.49
C ASP A 41 1.00 1.12 -3.68
N TYR A 42 1.90 2.04 -3.39
CA TYR A 42 1.58 3.27 -2.69
C TYR A 42 1.13 4.34 -3.68
N VAL A 43 -0.07 4.89 -3.47
CA VAL A 43 -0.57 6.03 -4.24
C VAL A 43 -0.49 7.29 -3.37
N PRO A 44 0.33 8.29 -3.75
CA PRO A 44 0.40 9.56 -3.04
C PRO A 44 -0.95 10.29 -2.99
N PRO A 45 -1.29 10.98 -1.88
CA PRO A 45 -2.59 11.62 -1.70
C PRO A 45 -2.86 12.77 -2.70
N GLU A 46 -1.84 13.43 -3.23
CA GLU A 46 -1.96 14.48 -4.25
C GLU A 46 -2.49 13.96 -5.60
N LEU A 47 -2.46 12.64 -5.82
CA LEU A 47 -3.01 11.99 -7.01
C LEU A 47 -4.46 11.55 -6.82
N VAL A 48 -5.04 11.74 -5.62
CA VAL A 48 -6.42 11.34 -5.31
C VAL A 48 -7.31 12.57 -5.25
N THR A 49 -8.42 12.58 -5.98
CA THR A 49 -9.34 13.73 -6.00
C THR A 49 -10.49 13.58 -5.01
N LEU A 50 -11.01 12.36 -4.83
CA LEU A 50 -12.24 12.09 -4.08
C LEU A 50 -12.22 10.66 -3.53
N PHE A 51 -12.53 10.52 -2.24
CA PHE A 51 -12.79 9.24 -1.58
C PHE A 51 -14.30 9.01 -1.51
N ILE A 52 -14.78 7.86 -1.98
CA ILE A 52 -16.19 7.46 -1.88
C ILE A 52 -16.33 6.44 -0.76
N SER A 53 -17.15 6.77 0.24
CA SER A 53 -17.48 5.90 1.37
C SER A 53 -18.99 5.60 1.39
N ASN A 54 -19.41 4.73 2.31
CA ASN A 54 -20.84 4.45 2.54
C ASN A 54 -21.63 5.68 3.04
N VAL A 55 -20.96 6.69 3.62
CA VAL A 55 -21.59 7.91 4.13
C VAL A 55 -21.50 9.10 3.15
N GLY A 56 -20.79 8.93 2.03
CA GLY A 56 -20.67 9.96 0.99
C GLY A 56 -19.25 10.15 0.47
N GLY A 57 -19.08 11.21 -0.33
CA GLY A 57 -17.81 11.60 -0.92
C GLY A 57 -17.02 12.58 -0.04
N HIS A 58 -15.71 12.36 0.09
CA HIS A 58 -14.80 13.18 0.89
C HIS A 58 -13.55 13.59 0.10
N SER A 59 -13.12 14.84 0.22
CA SER A 59 -11.81 15.26 -0.30
C SER A 59 -10.68 14.61 0.53
N PRO A 60 -9.48 14.41 -0.05
CA PRO A 60 -8.32 13.91 0.70
C PRO A 60 -8.00 14.73 1.95
N SER A 61 -8.23 16.03 1.90
CA SER A 61 -8.03 16.95 3.03
C SER A 61 -8.98 16.68 4.20
N TYR A 62 -10.07 15.91 4.03
CA TYR A 62 -11.03 15.60 5.10
C TYR A 62 -10.67 14.33 5.89
N ILE A 63 -9.74 13.51 5.39
CA ILE A 63 -9.43 12.20 5.98
C ILE A 63 -8.94 12.28 7.43
N TYR A 64 -8.17 13.31 7.80
CA TYR A 64 -7.70 13.48 9.19
C TYR A 64 -8.87 13.58 10.19
N ARG A 65 -9.96 14.23 9.77
CA ARG A 65 -11.15 14.41 10.61
C ARG A 65 -11.88 13.08 10.78
N LEU A 66 -12.03 12.30 9.71
CA LEU A 66 -12.60 10.96 9.78
C LEU A 66 -11.81 10.06 10.75
N ILE A 67 -10.47 10.12 10.71
CA ILE A 67 -9.63 9.34 11.64
C ILE A 67 -9.93 9.73 13.09
N SER A 68 -10.02 11.04 13.40
CA SER A 68 -10.33 11.50 14.76
C SER A 68 -11.75 11.19 15.23
N GLU A 69 -12.69 11.03 14.29
CA GLU A 69 -14.07 10.68 14.59
C GLU A 69 -14.24 9.17 14.81
N LEU A 70 -13.40 8.34 14.17
CA LEU A 70 -13.53 6.87 14.17
C LEU A 70 -12.60 6.15 15.15
N TYR A 71 -11.47 6.77 15.54
CA TYR A 71 -10.45 6.15 16.37
C TYR A 71 -10.10 7.04 17.56
N HIS A 72 -9.84 6.43 18.72
CA HIS A 72 -9.34 7.17 19.87
C HIS A 72 -7.84 7.45 19.69
N PRO A 73 -7.33 8.63 20.08
CA PRO A 73 -5.90 8.94 19.96
C PRO A 73 -4.97 8.01 20.77
N ASP A 74 -5.52 7.22 21.70
CA ASP A 74 -4.77 6.29 22.55
C ASP A 74 -4.83 4.82 22.06
N ASP A 75 -5.52 4.54 20.95
CA ASP A 75 -5.58 3.21 20.34
C ASP A 75 -4.28 2.94 19.55
N ASN A 76 -3.39 2.12 20.12
CA ASN A 76 -2.13 1.65 19.47
C ASN A 76 -2.27 0.26 18.88
#